data_AF-A0A4Q7UUV5-F1
#
_entry.id   AF-A0A4Q7UUV5-F1
#
_cell.length_a   1.000
_cell.length_b   1.000
_cell.length_c   1.000
_cell.angle_alpha   90.00
_cell.angle_beta   90.00
_cell.angle_gamma   90.00
#
_symmetry.space_group_name_H-M   'P 1'
#
loop_
_entity.id
_entity.type
_entity.pdbx_description
1 polymer ?
#
loop_
_entity_poly.entity_id
_entity_poly.type
_entity_poly.pdbx_seq_one_letter_code
_entity_poly.pdbx_strand_id
1 'polypeptide(L)'
;MCMASDKARPRSAVFSVHASKPDDIGAIEVVFDNQRAAEEFAANRSTDPGVLSASVTRYFVGELGTRRPISWFVDGVEQPRRFDRQPYPTDGGSCPSTEVPTRRPRNEPRQPEA
;
A
#
# COMPACT_ATOMS: atom_id res chain seq x y z
N MET A 1 -14.89 -7.05 -46.77
CA MET A 1 -14.55 -5.91 -45.88
C MET A 1 -13.59 -6.42 -44.82
N CYS A 2 -12.30 -6.17 -45.00
CA CYS A 2 -11.29 -6.50 -44.00
C CYS A 2 -11.28 -5.37 -42.98
N MET A 3 -11.70 -5.65 -41.74
CA MET A 3 -11.48 -4.73 -40.63
C MET A 3 -9.97 -4.58 -40.49
N ALA A 4 -9.48 -3.37 -40.74
CA ALA A 4 -8.10 -3.02 -40.46
C ALA A 4 -7.83 -3.38 -39.00
N SER A 5 -6.87 -4.28 -38.77
CA SER A 5 -6.34 -4.54 -37.44
C SER A 5 -5.97 -3.20 -36.84
N ASP A 6 -6.75 -2.77 -35.86
CA ASP A 6 -6.45 -1.62 -35.03
C ASP A 6 -5.06 -1.90 -34.45
N LYS A 7 -4.03 -1.23 -34.99
CA LYS A 7 -2.68 -1.30 -34.46
C LYS A 7 -2.80 -0.70 -33.07
N ALA A 8 -2.96 -1.55 -32.05
CA ALA A 8 -3.05 -1.16 -30.66
C ALA A 8 -1.95 -0.13 -30.39
N ARG A 9 -2.34 1.12 -30.20
CA ARG A 9 -1.42 2.20 -29.87
C ARG A 9 -0.64 1.72 -28.63
N PRO A 10 0.70 1.77 -28.63
CA PRO A 10 1.47 1.26 -27.50
C PRO A 10 0.96 1.92 -26.22
N ARG A 11 0.56 1.09 -25.26
CA ARG A 11 -0.03 1.54 -23.99
C ARG A 11 0.95 2.46 -23.30
N SER A 12 0.56 3.71 -23.09
CA SER A 12 1.37 4.68 -22.36
C SER A 12 1.27 4.39 -20.86
N ALA A 13 2.37 3.88 -20.29
CA ALA A 13 2.51 3.79 -18.85
C ALA A 13 2.78 5.20 -18.28
N VAL A 14 2.20 5.48 -17.12
CA VAL A 14 2.48 6.69 -16.33
C VAL A 14 2.79 6.30 -14.90
N PHE A 15 3.54 7.14 -14.21
CA PHE A 15 4.07 6.90 -12.88
C PHE A 15 3.68 8.07 -11.97
N SER A 16 2.90 7.82 -10.93
CA SER A 16 2.61 8.84 -9.92
C SER A 16 3.53 8.69 -8.72
N VAL A 17 3.94 9.81 -8.17
CA VAL A 17 4.65 9.89 -6.88
C VAL A 17 3.68 10.37 -5.81
N HIS A 18 3.57 9.59 -4.74
CA HIS A 18 2.80 9.95 -3.55
C HIS A 18 3.76 10.23 -2.40
N ALA A 19 3.57 11.34 -1.70
CA ALA A 19 4.27 11.62 -0.45
C ALA A 19 3.35 11.34 0.74
N SER A 20 3.90 10.77 1.79
CA SER A 20 3.25 10.64 3.09
C SER A 20 3.86 11.65 4.04
N LYS A 21 3.03 12.47 4.66
CA LYS A 21 3.36 13.46 5.69
C LYS A 21 2.64 13.06 7.00
N PRO A 22 3.06 13.58 8.17
CA PRO A 22 2.41 13.24 9.44
C PRO A 22 0.90 13.48 9.43
N ASP A 23 0.46 14.56 8.79
CA ASP A 23 -0.94 14.99 8.76
C ASP A 23 -1.65 14.70 7.41
N ASP A 24 -0.96 14.11 6.45
CA ASP A 24 -1.48 13.85 5.10
C ASP A 24 -0.94 12.54 4.53
N ILE A 25 -1.82 11.60 4.23
CA ILE A 25 -1.46 10.29 3.72
C ILE A 25 -1.97 10.15 2.29
N GLY A 26 -1.04 10.09 1.33
CA GLY A 26 -1.32 9.57 0.00
C GLY A 26 -1.71 10.59 -1.06
N ALA A 27 -1.56 11.89 -0.80
CA ALA A 27 -1.67 12.91 -1.84
C ALA A 27 -0.68 12.63 -2.98
N ILE A 28 -1.19 12.68 -4.22
CA ILE A 28 -0.36 12.61 -5.43
C ILE A 28 0.33 13.96 -5.56
N GLU A 29 1.65 13.94 -5.54
CA GLU A 29 2.46 15.15 -5.71
C GLU A 29 2.66 15.43 -7.21
N VAL A 30 3.12 14.43 -7.98
CA VAL A 30 3.50 14.59 -9.40
C VAL A 30 3.27 13.30 -10.20
N VAL A 31 3.03 13.42 -11.50
CA VAL A 31 2.93 12.31 -12.47
C VAL A 31 3.99 12.45 -13.57
N PHE A 32 4.61 11.34 -13.93
CA PHE A 32 5.68 11.23 -14.93
C PHE A 32 5.31 10.19 -16.00
N ASP A 33 5.86 10.34 -17.20
CA ASP A 33 5.83 9.34 -18.27
C ASP A 33 7.04 8.38 -18.24
N ASN A 34 8.05 8.70 -17.42
CA ASN A 34 9.29 7.96 -17.26
C ASN A 34 9.45 7.46 -15.82
N GLN A 35 9.64 6.14 -15.66
CA GLN A 35 9.84 5.50 -14.35
C GLN A 35 11.05 6.06 -13.60
N ARG A 36 12.18 6.20 -14.28
CA ARG A 36 13.45 6.60 -13.65
C ARG A 36 13.35 8.03 -13.10
N ALA A 37 12.74 8.94 -13.86
CA ALA A 37 12.51 10.30 -13.40
C ALA A 37 11.60 10.34 -12.17
N ALA A 38 10.56 9.50 -12.14
CA ALA A 38 9.69 9.37 -10.97
C ALA A 38 10.42 8.82 -9.74
N GLU A 39 11.29 7.84 -9.92
CA GLU A 39 12.12 7.26 -8.84
C GLU A 39 13.14 8.26 -8.30
N GLU A 40 13.86 8.95 -9.17
CA GLU A 40 14.81 10.01 -8.77
C GLU A 40 14.09 11.14 -8.03
N PHE A 41 12.91 11.56 -8.51
CA PHE A 41 12.09 12.54 -7.82
C PHE A 41 11.60 12.04 -6.45
N ALA A 42 11.11 10.79 -6.36
CA ALA A 42 10.62 10.21 -5.12
C ALA A 42 11.75 10.05 -4.08
N ALA A 43 12.92 9.58 -4.49
CA ALA A 43 14.09 9.47 -3.64
C ALA A 43 14.46 10.84 -3.06
N ASN A 44 14.60 11.87 -3.91
CA ASN A 44 14.88 13.22 -3.44
C ASN A 44 13.78 13.76 -2.51
N ARG A 45 12.51 13.60 -2.89
CA ARG A 45 11.36 14.09 -2.13
C ARG A 45 11.26 13.46 -0.74
N SER A 46 11.67 12.19 -0.59
CA SER A 46 11.67 11.51 0.70
C SER A 46 12.70 12.02 1.70
N THR A 47 13.59 12.95 1.29
CA THR A 47 14.54 13.63 2.18
C THR A 47 14.04 14.99 2.67
N ASP A 48 12.94 15.49 2.11
CA ASP A 48 12.43 16.82 2.45
C ASP A 48 11.85 16.84 3.88
N PRO A 49 12.07 17.94 4.63
CA PRO A 49 11.48 18.10 5.96
C PRO A 49 9.97 17.94 5.94
N GLY A 50 9.46 17.05 6.81
CA GLY A 50 8.03 16.77 6.96
C GLY A 50 7.48 15.73 5.98
N VAL A 51 8.29 15.20 5.06
CA VAL A 51 7.95 13.99 4.30
C VAL A 51 8.47 12.78 5.06
N LEU A 52 7.57 11.86 5.39
CA LEU A 52 7.91 10.58 6.07
C LEU A 52 8.35 9.53 5.07
N SER A 53 7.77 9.53 3.86
CA SER A 53 8.15 8.62 2.79
C SER A 53 7.58 9.08 1.45
N ALA A 54 8.16 8.58 0.35
CA ALA A 54 7.62 8.76 -0.99
C ALA A 54 7.47 7.41 -1.70
N SER A 55 6.39 7.20 -2.44
CA SER A 55 6.15 5.96 -3.19
C SER A 55 5.80 6.23 -4.64
N VAL A 56 6.30 5.37 -5.53
CA VAL A 56 6.03 5.42 -6.97
C VAL A 56 5.04 4.33 -7.32
N THR A 57 3.99 4.71 -8.05
CA THR A 57 2.97 3.78 -8.54
C THR A 57 2.78 3.93 -10.04
N ARG A 58 2.80 2.80 -10.76
CA ARG A 58 2.55 2.74 -12.20
C ARG A 58 1.07 2.53 -12.50
N TYR A 59 0.61 3.17 -13.56
CA TYR A 59 -0.70 3.00 -14.17
C TYR A 59 -0.56 2.86 -15.69
N PHE A 60 -1.56 2.26 -16.33
CA PHE A 60 -1.73 2.34 -17.78
C PHE A 60 -2.90 3.25 -18.11
N VAL A 61 -2.67 4.24 -18.98
CA VAL A 61 -3.71 5.17 -19.41
C VAL A 61 -4.80 4.41 -20.17
N GLY A 62 -6.06 4.65 -19.79
CA GLY A 62 -7.22 4.00 -20.41
C GLY A 62 -7.59 2.63 -19.83
N GLU A 63 -6.87 2.13 -18.81
CA GLU A 63 -7.17 0.86 -18.16
C GLU A 63 -7.38 1.04 -16.65
N LEU A 64 -8.63 0.84 -16.21
CA LEU A 64 -8.99 0.86 -14.79
C LEU A 64 -8.33 -0.31 -14.04
N GLY A 65 -7.92 -0.07 -12.80
CA GLY A 65 -7.38 -1.12 -11.92
C GLY A 65 -5.93 -1.52 -12.17
N THR A 66 -5.20 -0.85 -13.05
CA THR A 66 -3.80 -1.20 -13.40
C THR A 66 -2.74 -0.68 -12.43
N ARG A 67 -3.15 -0.27 -11.23
CA ARG A 67 -2.28 0.30 -10.19
C ARG A 67 -1.24 -0.73 -9.74
N ARG A 68 0.04 -0.49 -10.03
CA ARG A 68 1.16 -1.33 -9.58
C ARG A 68 2.20 -0.52 -8.84
N PRO A 69 2.44 -0.79 -7.55
CA PRO A 69 3.51 -0.12 -6.82
C PRO A 69 4.88 -0.54 -7.37
N ILE A 70 5.75 0.43 -7.55
CA ILE A 70 7.07 0.25 -8.17
C ILE A 70 8.17 0.43 -7.12
N SER A 71 8.15 1.50 -6.36
CA SER A 71 9.22 1.76 -5.39
C SER A 71 8.70 2.57 -4.24
N TRP A 72 9.43 2.52 -3.13
CA TRP A 72 9.11 3.21 -1.90
C TRP A 72 10.42 3.67 -1.27
N PHE A 73 10.48 4.93 -0.86
CA PHE A 73 11.68 5.58 -0.37
C PHE A 73 11.41 6.22 0.99
N VAL A 74 12.37 6.09 1.88
CA VAL A 74 12.43 6.74 3.20
C VAL A 74 13.82 7.35 3.33
N ASP A 75 13.90 8.64 3.63
CA ASP A 75 15.17 9.38 3.75
C ASP A 75 16.12 9.17 2.56
N GLY A 76 15.58 9.14 1.35
CA GLY A 76 16.33 8.94 0.10
C GLY A 76 16.71 7.50 -0.20
N VAL A 77 16.43 6.56 0.70
CA VAL A 77 16.81 5.15 0.59
C VAL A 77 15.62 4.32 0.13
N GLU A 78 15.81 3.58 -0.97
CA GLU A 78 14.81 2.63 -1.44
C GLU A 78 14.61 1.51 -0.41
N GLN A 79 13.35 1.30 -0.04
CA GLN A 79 12.94 0.29 0.89
C GLN A 79 12.63 -1.02 0.16
N PRO A 80 12.98 -2.18 0.73
CA PRO A 80 12.62 -3.46 0.14
C PRO A 80 11.11 -3.57 0.04
N ARG A 81 10.63 -4.05 -1.12
CA ARG A 81 9.20 -4.30 -1.37
C ARG A 81 8.67 -5.42 -0.47
N ARG A 82 8.31 -5.11 0.77
CA ARG A 82 7.59 -6.03 1.66
C ARG A 82 6.09 -5.83 1.45
N PHE A 83 5.55 -6.58 0.49
CA PHE A 83 4.10 -6.71 0.29
C PHE A 83 3.52 -7.90 1.07
N ASP A 84 4.04 -8.19 2.26
CA ASP A 84 3.52 -9.29 3.10
C ASP A 84 2.21 -8.93 3.80
N ARG A 85 1.63 -7.76 3.49
CA ARG A 85 0.25 -7.49 3.86
C ARG A 85 -0.64 -8.33 2.96
N GLN A 86 -1.04 -9.47 3.49
CA GLN A 86 -2.19 -10.24 3.01
C GLN A 86 -3.31 -9.24 2.68
N PRO A 87 -3.75 -9.16 1.40
CA PRO A 87 -4.90 -8.33 1.08
C PRO A 87 -6.04 -8.77 1.98
N TYR A 88 -6.78 -7.79 2.54
CA TYR A 88 -8.00 -8.09 3.28
C TYR A 88 -8.80 -9.11 2.47
N PRO A 89 -9.22 -10.24 3.06
CA PRO A 89 -10.06 -11.19 2.36
C PRO A 89 -11.33 -10.44 1.95
N THR A 90 -11.48 -10.18 0.65
CA THR A 90 -12.70 -9.59 0.06
C THR A 90 -13.82 -10.60 -0.06
N ASP A 91 -13.57 -11.85 0.30
CA ASP A 91 -14.57 -12.89 0.40
C ASP A 91 -15.05 -12.93 1.85
N GLY A 92 -16.33 -12.68 2.09
CA GLY A 92 -16.99 -12.74 3.41
C GLY A 92 -16.98 -14.14 4.03
N GLY A 93 -15.80 -14.68 4.30
CA GLY A 93 -15.57 -15.98 4.91
C GLY A 93 -15.26 -15.82 6.40
N SER A 94 -16.30 -16.06 7.20
CA SER A 94 -16.27 -16.43 8.63
C SER A 94 -15.25 -15.73 9.52
N CYS A 95 -15.77 -14.89 10.43
CA CYS A 95 -15.06 -14.59 11.68
C CYS A 95 -14.58 -15.91 12.31
N PRO A 96 -13.27 -16.11 12.57
CA PRO A 96 -12.87 -17.17 13.48
C PRO A 96 -13.47 -16.81 14.84
N SER A 97 -14.32 -17.71 15.35
CA SER A 97 -14.83 -17.61 16.72
C SER A 97 -13.65 -17.34 17.64
N THR A 98 -13.69 -16.20 18.30
CA THR A 98 -12.85 -15.94 19.45
C THR A 98 -13.17 -17.03 20.45
N GLU A 99 -12.31 -18.04 20.57
CA GLU A 99 -12.30 -18.88 21.77
C GLU A 99 -11.92 -17.95 22.92
N VAL A 100 -12.95 -17.44 23.57
CA VAL A 100 -12.85 -16.74 24.85
C VAL A 100 -12.14 -17.71 25.80
N PRO A 101 -10.97 -17.38 26.36
CA PRO A 101 -10.39 -18.22 27.38
C PRO A 101 -11.34 -18.18 28.57
N THR A 102 -11.99 -19.31 28.82
CA THR A 102 -12.89 -19.55 29.95
C THR A 102 -12.21 -19.08 31.23
N ARG A 103 -12.68 -17.95 31.77
CA ARG A 103 -12.36 -17.52 33.12
C ARG A 103 -12.76 -18.67 34.05
N ARG A 104 -11.79 -19.23 34.77
CA ARG A 104 -12.08 -20.17 35.87
C ARG A 104 -13.09 -19.49 36.81
N PRO A 105 -14.17 -20.18 37.22
CA PRO A 105 -15.07 -19.64 38.22
C PRO A 105 -14.31 -19.45 39.53
N ARG A 106 -14.30 -18.21 40.02
CA ARG A 106 -13.93 -17.83 41.38
C ARG A 106 -14.98 -18.46 42.31
N ASN A 107 -14.69 -19.63 42.86
CA ASN A 107 -15.39 -20.17 44.02
C ASN A 107 -14.42 -20.22 45.19
N GLU A 108 -14.47 -19.16 45.99
CA GLU A 108 -14.11 -19.21 47.40
C GLU A 108 -15.22 -20.00 48.12
N PRO A 109 -14.86 -20.82 49.12
CA PRO A 109 -15.45 -20.53 50.42
C PRO A 109 -14.44 -20.59 51.56
N ARG A 110 -14.51 -19.55 52.39
CA ARG A 110 -14.00 -19.47 53.76
C ARG A 110 -14.43 -20.68 54.62
N GLN A 111 -13.53 -21.17 55.47
CA GLN A 111 -13.84 -21.56 56.85
C GLN A 111 -12.54 -21.54 57.71
N PRO A 112 -12.65 -21.47 59.05
CA PRO A 112 -11.78 -20.69 59.93
C PRO A 112 -10.78 -21.53 60.76
N GLU A 113 -9.97 -20.77 61.50
CA GLU A 113 -9.07 -21.07 62.63
C GLU A 113 -9.03 -22.46 63.27
N ALA A 114 -7.80 -22.87 63.63
CA ALA A 114 -7.46 -23.39 64.96
C ALA A 114 -6.04 -22.93 65.34
#